data_AF-A0A6G3MMR6-F1
#
_entry.id   AF-A0A6G3MMR6-F1
#
_cell.length_a   1.000
_cell.length_b   1.000
_cell.length_c   1.000
_cell.angle_alpha   90.00
_cell.angle_beta   90.00
_cell.angle_gamma   90.00
#
_symmetry.space_group_name_H-M   'P 1'
#
loop_
_entity.id
_entity.type
_entity.pdbx_description
1 polymer ?
#
loop_
_entity_poly.entity_id
_entity_poly.type
_entity_poly.pdbx_seq_one_letter_code
_entity_poly.pdbx_strand_id
1 'polypeptide(L)'
;SGCNYPLRGGKGTVWEGGIRTSALFYSSNIKRPGSVIDDMVHVTDWFPTLASIAKVDISTLGNINGVNILSTLLENKNTKRTYIFHNFDTYEGEISALRVHEYKLIIGGKLGPNSGWNKERSVTKNQTD
;
A
#
# COMPACT_ATOMS: atom_id res chain seq x y z
N SER A 1 -11.41 11.74 16.27
CA SER A 1 -10.89 12.13 14.95
C SER A 1 -9.39 11.91 14.91
N GLY A 2 -8.85 11.46 13.77
CA GLY A 2 -7.40 11.33 13.52
C GLY A 2 -6.90 12.45 12.61
N CYS A 3 -5.61 12.77 12.66
CA CYS A 3 -4.97 13.72 11.75
C CYS A 3 -4.34 12.95 10.59
N ASN A 4 -4.78 13.22 9.37
CA ASN A 4 -4.24 12.59 8.15
C ASN A 4 -3.32 13.53 7.37
N TYR A 5 -3.05 14.74 7.87
CA TYR A 5 -2.18 15.68 7.17
C TYR A 5 -0.81 15.05 6.89
N PRO A 6 -0.25 15.19 5.67
CA PRO A 6 -0.72 16.01 4.54
C PRO A 6 -1.64 15.29 3.54
N LEU A 7 -2.08 14.07 3.84
CA LEU A 7 -2.84 13.22 2.93
C LEU A 7 -4.31 13.63 2.86
N ARG A 8 -4.87 13.61 1.64
CA ARG A 8 -6.28 13.95 1.39
C ARG A 8 -7.21 12.85 1.92
N GLY A 9 -8.35 13.25 2.49
CA GLY A 9 -9.43 12.34 2.87
C GLY A 9 -9.21 11.65 4.21
N GLY A 10 -10.10 10.70 4.50
CA GLY A 10 -10.10 9.96 5.77
C GLY A 10 -10.87 8.65 5.68
N LYS A 11 -11.17 8.05 6.83
CA LYS A 11 -11.91 6.79 6.92
C LYS A 11 -13.15 6.83 6.01
N GLY A 12 -13.33 5.79 5.20
CA GLY A 12 -14.45 5.68 4.26
C GLY A 12 -14.20 6.32 2.89
N THR A 13 -12.99 6.84 2.64
CA THR A 13 -12.63 7.39 1.33
C THR A 13 -11.47 6.61 0.70
N VAL A 14 -11.41 6.59 -0.63
CA VAL A 14 -10.30 5.97 -1.38
C VAL A 14 -9.06 6.86 -1.50
N TRP A 15 -9.11 8.08 -0.98
CA TRP A 15 -7.96 8.98 -0.95
C TRP A 15 -6.88 8.49 0.01
N GLU A 16 -5.63 8.95 -0.16
CA GLU A 16 -4.50 8.44 0.63
C GLU A 16 -4.73 8.55 2.15
N GLY A 17 -5.38 9.59 2.66
CA GLY A 17 -5.70 9.71 4.09
C GLY A 17 -6.73 8.69 4.60
N GLY A 18 -7.45 8.02 3.70
CA GLY A 18 -8.37 6.93 4.03
C GLY A 18 -7.75 5.53 3.95
N ILE A 19 -6.75 5.34 3.09
CA ILE A 19 -6.19 4.00 2.79
C ILE A 19 -4.70 3.84 3.12
N ARG A 20 -3.90 4.91 3.11
CA ARG A 20 -2.49 4.88 3.47
C ARG A 20 -2.39 4.96 4.99
N THR A 21 -1.73 3.98 5.57
CA THR A 21 -1.55 3.86 7.02
C THR A 21 -0.07 3.67 7.37
N SER A 22 0.24 3.79 8.66
CA SER A 22 1.57 3.49 9.17
C SER A 22 1.76 1.97 9.31
N ALA A 23 2.96 1.50 8.98
CA ALA A 23 3.38 0.12 9.21
C ALA A 23 4.80 0.13 9.78
N LEU A 24 5.07 -0.77 10.73
CA LEU A 24 6.39 -0.99 11.32
C LEU A 24 6.72 -2.48 11.23
N PHE A 25 7.95 -2.79 10.84
CA PHE A 25 8.49 -4.14 10.87
C PHE A 25 9.79 -4.16 11.67
N TYR A 26 9.95 -5.14 12.56
CA TYR A 26 11.12 -5.31 13.38
C TYR A 26 11.64 -6.74 13.27
N SER A 27 12.95 -6.88 13.07
CA SER A 27 13.67 -8.14 13.12
C SER A 27 15.15 -7.86 13.37
N SER A 28 15.83 -8.73 14.11
CA SER A 28 17.29 -8.71 14.26
C SER A 28 18.04 -8.97 12.95
N ASN A 29 17.34 -9.50 11.94
CA ASN A 29 17.92 -9.83 10.63
C ASN A 29 17.84 -8.68 9.62
N ILE A 30 17.31 -7.51 10.00
CA ILE A 30 17.27 -6.34 9.11
C ILE A 30 18.69 -5.86 8.87
N LYS A 31 19.12 -5.81 7.60
CA LYS A 31 20.49 -5.40 7.23
C LYS A 31 20.77 -3.93 7.52
N ARG A 32 19.75 -3.08 7.46
CA ARG A 32 19.84 -1.64 7.72
C ARG A 32 18.76 -1.21 8.72
N PRO A 33 18.99 -1.37 10.03
CA PRO A 33 18.04 -0.91 11.05
C PRO A 33 17.70 0.58 10.89
N GLY A 34 16.45 0.94 11.14
CA GLY A 34 15.97 2.32 10.97
C GLY A 34 15.77 2.77 9.51
N SER A 35 15.91 1.87 8.52
CA SER A 35 15.58 2.20 7.13
C SER A 35 14.09 2.51 6.95
N VAL A 36 13.79 3.48 6.08
CA VAL A 36 12.43 3.79 5.62
C VAL A 36 12.21 3.16 4.25
N ILE A 37 11.09 2.45 4.10
CA ILE A 37 10.65 1.87 2.83
C ILE A 37 9.57 2.79 2.26
N ASP A 38 9.87 3.46 1.14
CA ASP A 38 8.93 4.35 0.41
C ASP A 38 8.30 3.64 -0.82
N ASP A 39 8.37 2.31 -0.84
CA ASP A 39 7.82 1.48 -1.91
C ASP A 39 6.38 1.03 -1.64
N MET A 40 5.69 0.59 -2.70
CA MET A 40 4.31 0.10 -2.58
C MET A 40 4.23 -1.22 -1.81
N VAL A 41 3.60 -1.15 -0.64
CA VAL A 41 3.22 -2.32 0.18
C VAL A 41 1.71 -2.25 0.45
N HIS A 42 1.05 -3.40 0.41
CA HIS A 42 -0.36 -3.54 0.69
C HIS A 42 -0.61 -4.55 1.81
N VAL A 43 -1.76 -4.45 2.52
CA VAL A 43 -2.09 -5.35 3.64
C VAL A 43 -2.10 -6.83 3.23
N THR A 44 -2.44 -7.12 1.97
CA THR A 44 -2.42 -8.48 1.42
C THR A 44 -1.02 -9.09 1.33
N ASP A 45 0.04 -8.28 1.37
CA ASP A 45 1.44 -8.74 1.28
C ASP A 45 1.92 -9.41 2.57
N TRP A 46 1.27 -9.11 3.70
CA TRP A 46 1.63 -9.70 4.98
C TRP A 46 1.49 -11.22 4.98
N PHE A 47 0.41 -11.75 4.37
CA PHE A 47 0.18 -13.19 4.34
C PHE A 47 1.32 -13.98 3.67
N PRO A 48 1.67 -13.76 2.39
CA PRO A 48 2.78 -14.50 1.76
C PRO A 48 4.14 -14.19 2.38
N THR A 49 4.32 -13.00 2.95
CA THR A 49 5.57 -12.62 3.63
C THR A 49 5.76 -13.40 4.93
N LEU A 50 4.72 -13.47 5.78
CA LEU A 50 4.74 -14.24 7.02
C LEU A 50 4.82 -15.74 6.75
N ALA A 51 4.11 -16.25 5.74
CA ALA A 51 4.23 -17.64 5.30
C ALA A 51 5.67 -17.98 4.89
N SER A 52 6.34 -17.08 4.15
CA SER A 52 7.74 -17.24 3.77
C SER A 52 8.67 -17.27 4.98
N ILE A 53 8.43 -16.45 6.01
CA ILE A 53 9.21 -16.47 7.27
C ILE A 53 9.01 -17.81 7.99
N ALA A 54 7.76 -18.27 8.07
CA ALA A 54 7.38 -19.53 8.70
C ALA A 54 7.77 -20.78 7.89
N LYS A 55 8.33 -20.60 6.69
CA LYS A 55 8.66 -21.67 5.74
C LYS A 55 7.43 -22.54 5.38
N VAL A 56 6.27 -21.91 5.31
CA VAL A 56 5.01 -22.55 4.91
C VAL A 56 4.89 -22.51 3.38
N ASP A 57 4.61 -23.66 2.78
CA ASP A 57 4.26 -23.71 1.36
C ASP A 57 2.81 -23.24 1.16
N ILE A 58 2.67 -22.25 0.28
CA ILE A 58 1.38 -21.63 -0.09
C ILE A 58 0.99 -21.93 -1.54
N SER A 59 1.72 -22.81 -2.23
CA SER A 59 1.47 -23.19 -3.62
C SER A 59 0.06 -23.76 -3.84
N THR A 60 -0.52 -24.36 -2.81
CA THR A 60 -1.85 -24.97 -2.83
C THR A 60 -3.01 -23.98 -2.70
N LEU A 61 -2.72 -22.73 -2.31
CA LEU A 61 -3.75 -21.69 -2.11
C LEU A 61 -4.23 -21.04 -3.43
N GLY A 62 -3.68 -21.46 -4.56
CA GLY A 62 -3.99 -20.89 -5.86
C GLY A 62 -3.47 -19.46 -6.00
N ASN A 63 -4.20 -18.63 -6.75
CA ASN A 63 -3.78 -17.26 -7.03
C ASN A 63 -4.18 -16.31 -5.89
N ILE A 64 -3.19 -15.88 -5.10
CA ILE A 64 -3.36 -14.86 -4.08
C ILE A 64 -2.87 -13.49 -4.59
N ASN A 65 -3.51 -12.39 -4.17
CA ASN A 65 -3.10 -11.04 -4.61
C ASN A 65 -1.88 -10.47 -3.88
N GLY A 66 -1.45 -11.11 -2.78
CA GLY A 66 -0.30 -10.69 -1.99
C GLY A 66 1.02 -11.01 -2.69
N VAL A 67 2.02 -10.16 -2.45
CA VAL A 67 3.40 -10.34 -2.91
C VAL A 67 4.28 -10.54 -1.68
N ASN A 68 5.19 -11.51 -1.72
CA ASN A 68 6.19 -11.66 -0.67
C ASN A 68 7.19 -10.48 -0.73
N ILE A 69 7.15 -9.63 0.30
CA ILE A 69 7.99 -8.42 0.43
C ILE A 69 9.15 -8.61 1.42
N LEU A 70 9.47 -9.84 1.82
CA LEU A 70 10.49 -10.10 2.84
C LEU A 70 11.86 -9.50 2.48
N SER A 71 12.25 -9.55 1.20
CA SER A 71 13.50 -8.94 0.72
C SER A 71 13.47 -7.42 0.81
N THR A 72 12.31 -6.80 0.64
CA THR A 72 12.13 -5.35 0.84
C THR A 72 12.31 -5.01 2.31
N LEU A 73 11.69 -5.78 3.20
CA LEU A 73 11.75 -5.57 4.65
C LEU A 73 13.16 -5.79 5.24
N LEU A 74 13.87 -6.84 4.82
CA LEU A 74 15.16 -7.20 5.39
C LEU A 74 16.36 -6.52 4.71
N GLU A 75 16.25 -6.24 3.40
CA GLU A 75 17.39 -5.81 2.59
C GLU A 75 17.19 -4.44 1.92
N ASN A 76 16.06 -3.78 2.16
CA ASN A 76 15.71 -2.49 1.53
C ASN A 76 15.74 -2.55 -0.01
N LYS A 77 15.40 -3.71 -0.58
CA LYS A 77 15.23 -3.92 -2.04
C LYS A 77 13.87 -3.45 -2.50
N ASN A 78 13.77 -3.04 -3.76
CA ASN A 78 12.49 -2.61 -4.30
C ASN A 78 11.44 -3.73 -4.26
N THR A 79 10.19 -3.35 -3.97
CA THR A 79 9.04 -4.26 -4.01
C THR A 79 8.79 -4.74 -5.44
N LYS A 80 8.27 -5.96 -5.58
CA LYS A 80 7.79 -6.47 -6.87
C LYS A 80 6.36 -6.04 -7.20
N ARG A 81 5.68 -5.37 -6.25
CA ARG A 81 4.30 -4.93 -6.42
C ARG A 81 4.24 -3.76 -7.42
N THR A 82 3.43 -3.91 -8.46
CA THR A 82 3.25 -2.91 -9.53
C THR A 82 1.93 -2.15 -9.44
N TYR A 83 0.92 -2.73 -8.77
CA TYR A 83 -0.39 -2.10 -8.60
C TYR A 83 -1.05 -2.46 -7.27
N ILE A 84 -2.01 -1.64 -6.85
CA ILE A 84 -2.94 -1.89 -5.73
C ILE A 84 -4.34 -1.53 -6.22
N PHE A 85 -5.29 -2.43 -5.98
CA PHE A 85 -6.69 -2.20 -6.27
C PHE A 85 -7.49 -2.10 -4.97
N HIS A 86 -8.34 -1.10 -4.89
CA HIS A 86 -9.29 -0.89 -3.82
C HIS A 86 -10.69 -0.80 -4.41
N ASN A 87 -11.60 -1.59 -3.88
CA ASN A 87 -13.03 -1.47 -4.13
C ASN A 87 -13.70 -1.20 -2.78
N PHE A 88 -14.54 -0.16 -2.75
CA PHE A 88 -15.33 0.23 -1.61
C PHE A 88 -16.77 0.36 -2.05
N ASP A 89 -17.59 -0.59 -1.64
CA ASP A 89 -19.04 -0.45 -1.68
C ASP A 89 -19.48 0.35 -0.44
N THR A 90 -20.15 1.47 -0.67
CA THR A 90 -20.61 2.36 0.40
C THR A 90 -22.10 2.63 0.22
N TYR A 91 -22.76 3.03 1.31
CA TYR A 91 -24.17 3.43 1.27
C TYR A 91 -24.44 4.59 0.27
N GLU A 92 -23.41 5.35 -0.10
CA GLU A 92 -23.48 6.48 -1.03
C GLU A 92 -23.08 6.13 -2.48
N GLY A 93 -22.84 4.84 -2.74
CA GLY A 93 -22.46 4.29 -4.03
C GLY A 93 -21.07 3.65 -4.02
N GLU A 94 -20.77 2.93 -5.09
CA GLU A 94 -19.47 2.27 -5.27
C GLU A 94 -18.37 3.27 -5.62
N ILE A 95 -17.22 3.11 -4.98
CA ILE A 95 -15.99 3.85 -5.28
C ILE A 95 -14.87 2.84 -5.43
N SER A 96 -14.12 2.94 -6.52
CA SER A 96 -12.94 2.13 -6.75
C SER A 96 -11.71 3.01 -6.99
N ALA A 97 -10.55 2.51 -6.57
CA ALA A 97 -9.27 3.11 -6.90
C ALA A 97 -8.27 2.06 -7.37
N LEU A 98 -7.58 2.35 -8.46
CA LEU A 98 -6.45 1.57 -8.96
C LEU A 98 -5.20 2.43 -8.90
N ARG A 99 -4.25 2.03 -8.06
CA ARG A 99 -2.91 2.62 -8.02
C ARG A 99 -1.97 1.78 -8.89
N VAL A 100 -1.27 2.44 -9.80
CA VAL A 100 -0.21 1.87 -10.63
C VAL A 100 1.00 2.77 -10.49
N HIS A 101 2.00 2.32 -9.75
CA HIS A 101 3.18 3.12 -9.39
C HIS A 101 2.80 4.50 -8.79
N GLU A 102 3.13 5.59 -9.49
CA GLU A 102 2.89 6.98 -9.10
C GLU A 102 1.51 7.50 -9.54
N TYR A 103 0.72 6.70 -10.25
CA TYR A 103 -0.58 7.09 -10.76
C TYR A 103 -1.70 6.39 -10.00
N LYS A 104 -2.80 7.11 -9.79
CA LYS A 104 -4.00 6.56 -9.17
C LYS A 104 -5.24 6.97 -9.96
N LEU A 105 -5.93 5.97 -10.49
CA LEU A 105 -7.24 6.12 -11.10
C LEU A 105 -8.31 5.99 -10.02
N ILE A 106 -9.24 6.93 -9.96
CA ILE A 106 -10.41 6.87 -9.08
C ILE A 106 -11.66 6.89 -9.95
N ILE A 107 -12.57 5.96 -9.71
CA ILE A 107 -13.84 5.81 -10.44
C ILE A 107 -14.98 5.66 -9.43
N GLY A 108 -16.08 6.36 -9.66
CA GLY A 108 -17.31 6.24 -8.87
C GLY A 108 -17.40 7.19 -7.67
N GLY A 109 -18.59 7.20 -7.06
CA GLY A 109 -18.94 7.96 -5.85
C GLY A 109 -19.48 9.37 -6.08
N LYS A 110 -20.60 9.71 -5.43
CA LYS A 110 -21.06 11.10 -5.22
C LYS A 110 -20.06 11.96 -4.41
N LEU A 111 -19.13 11.32 -3.70
CA LEU A 111 -18.07 11.95 -2.89
C LEU A 111 -16.68 11.95 -3.57
N GLY A 112 -16.58 11.46 -4.80
CA GLY A 112 -15.35 11.42 -5.60
C GLY A 112 -15.17 12.66 -6.49
N PRO A 113 -13.95 12.94 -7.00
CA PRO A 113 -13.79 13.87 -8.11
C PRO A 113 -14.43 13.26 -9.37
N ASN A 114 -14.61 14.06 -10.43
CA ASN A 114 -14.87 13.48 -11.77
C ASN A 114 -13.86 12.36 -12.03
N SER A 115 -14.34 11.17 -12.42
CA SER A 115 -13.52 9.99 -12.65
C SER A 115 -12.26 10.35 -13.45
N GLY A 116 -11.08 9.95 -12.96
CA GLY A 116 -9.84 10.38 -13.60
C GLY A 116 -8.55 9.92 -12.92
N TRP A 117 -7.45 10.11 -13.65
CA TRP A 117 -6.10 9.83 -13.19
C TRP A 117 -5.53 10.99 -12.37
N ASN A 118 -4.98 10.68 -11.22
CA ASN A 118 -4.27 11.60 -10.36
C ASN A 118 -2.82 11.13 -10.23
N LYS A 119 -1.86 12.05 -10.35
CA LYS A 119 -0.46 11.76 -10.00
C LYS A 119 -0.31 11.90 -8.49
N GLU A 120 0.10 10.83 -7.83
CA GLU A 120 0.37 10.85 -6.39
C GLU A 120 1.67 11.61 -6.13
N ARG A 121 1.63 12.55 -5.17
CA ARG A 121 2.83 13.25 -4.73
C ARG A 121 3.60 12.36 -3.78
N SER A 122 4.88 12.11 -4.08
CA SER A 122 5.83 11.58 -3.09
C SER A 122 5.88 12.57 -1.93
N VAL A 123 5.48 12.13 -0.73
CA VAL A 123 5.66 12.94 0.48
C VAL A 123 7.14 12.82 0.85
N THR A 124 7.92 13.77 0.34
CA THR A 124 9.36 13.99 0.58
C THR A 124 10.32 12.84 0.24
N LYS A 125 11.06 12.99 -0.88
CA LYS A 125 12.46 12.54 -0.93
C LYS A 125 13.24 13.47 0.00
N ASN A 126 13.39 13.13 1.26
CA ASN A 126 14.46 13.73 2.05
C ASN A 126 15.78 13.19 1.49
N GLN A 127 16.35 13.96 0.57
CA GLN A 127 17.76 13.94 0.27
C GLN A 127 18.47 14.31 1.57
N THR A 128 19.00 13.30 2.26
CA THR A 128 20.09 13.49 3.20
C THR A 128 21.27 12.75 2.60
N ASP A 129 22.23 13.54 2.11
CA ASP A 129 23.61 13.14 1.90
C ASP A 129 24.21 12.51 3.15
#